data_AF-A0A9R1TLF7-F1
#
_entry.id   AF-A0A9R1TLF7-F1
#
_cell.length_a   1.000
_cell.length_b   1.000
_cell.length_c   1.000
_cell.angle_alpha   90.00
_cell.angle_beta   90.00
_cell.angle_gamma   90.00
#
_symmetry.space_group_name_H-M   'P 1'
#
loop_
_entity.id
_entity.type
_entity.pdbx_description
1 polymer ?
#
loop_
_entity_poly.entity_id
_entity_poly.type
_entity_poly.pdbx_seq_one_letter_code
_entity_poly.pdbx_strand_id
1 'polypeptide(L)'
;MANQIAQTFPRESPSNYYTPGRTENGITLNPMGKLYWHCDYLKLAMFEDGILEKRGKKLHSETQNEIEVADSIKDKLKQLHRKVEPWNDVVLWWEDTFDARRSDMISTKLPVKDYMTKYACLAVNKALDLYEGDFRRLYPDCVLGLSKHWEQTVQLFYQKLKSIPIGSASDRTLRDQIPTTTSEHQIAIIFHLLPYLIPASRPRRKRKSNTDNHTNIARKLSLQERREAFFVHILNVLDLEL
;
A
#
# COMPACT_ATOMS: atom_id res chain seq x y z
N MET A 1 -8.49 24.65 -4.08
CA MET A 1 -7.36 24.49 -5.01
C MET A 1 -7.42 25.44 -6.22
N ALA A 2 -8.39 25.34 -7.14
CA ALA A 2 -8.44 26.22 -8.33
C ALA A 2 -8.44 27.73 -8.00
N ASN A 3 -9.20 28.16 -6.99
CA ASN A 3 -9.20 29.54 -6.50
C ASN A 3 -7.88 29.95 -5.83
N GLN A 4 -7.20 29.02 -5.16
CA GLN A 4 -5.89 29.28 -4.54
C GLN A 4 -4.80 29.48 -5.60
N ILE A 5 -4.85 28.71 -6.69
CA ILE A 5 -3.93 28.89 -7.83
C ILE A 5 -4.12 30.28 -8.45
N ALA A 6 -5.38 30.71 -8.68
CA ALA A 6 -5.66 32.04 -9.20
C ALA A 6 -5.28 33.17 -8.23
N GLN A 7 -5.31 32.93 -6.92
CA GLN A 7 -4.79 33.88 -5.91
C GLN A 7 -3.25 34.03 -6.01
N THR A 8 -2.53 32.94 -6.28
CA THR A 8 -1.07 32.96 -6.47
C THR A 8 -0.68 33.51 -7.86
N PHE A 9 -1.50 33.26 -8.88
CA PHE A 9 -1.28 33.70 -10.26
C PHE A 9 -2.47 34.53 -10.75
N PRO A 10 -2.51 35.85 -10.46
CA PRO A 10 -3.69 36.70 -10.68
C PRO A 10 -4.15 36.86 -12.14
N ARG A 11 -3.30 36.48 -13.11
CA ARG A 11 -3.63 36.49 -14.54
C ARG A 11 -4.35 35.23 -15.00
N GLU A 12 -4.46 34.23 -14.13
CA GLU A 12 -5.09 32.96 -14.47
C GLU A 12 -6.51 32.89 -13.92
N SER A 13 -7.42 32.35 -14.72
CA SER A 13 -8.80 32.12 -14.28
C SER A 13 -8.92 30.77 -13.55
N PRO A 14 -9.63 30.70 -12.40
CA PRO A 14 -9.96 29.43 -11.73
C PRO A 14 -10.65 28.41 -12.66
N SER A 15 -11.44 28.89 -13.62
CA SER A 15 -12.17 28.03 -14.58
C SER A 15 -11.23 27.21 -15.48
N ASN A 16 -10.00 27.68 -15.71
CA ASN A 16 -8.98 26.94 -16.47
C ASN A 16 -8.53 25.67 -15.73
N TYR A 17 -8.65 25.68 -14.40
CA TYR A 17 -8.18 24.62 -13.52
C TYR A 17 -9.29 23.65 -13.15
N TYR A 18 -10.48 24.16 -12.84
CA TYR A 18 -11.62 23.32 -12.53
C TYR A 18 -12.94 24.05 -12.77
N THR A 19 -13.80 23.41 -13.54
CA THR A 19 -15.21 23.75 -13.70
C THR A 19 -16.01 22.53 -13.26
N PRO A 20 -16.86 22.63 -12.22
CA PRO A 20 -17.67 21.50 -11.77
C PRO A 20 -18.71 21.12 -12.82
N GLY A 21 -19.07 19.84 -12.85
CA GLY A 21 -20.19 19.38 -13.66
C GLY A 21 -21.50 19.95 -13.13
N ARG A 22 -22.40 20.32 -14.03
CA ARG A 22 -23.71 20.89 -13.68
C ARG A 22 -24.75 20.47 -14.70
N THR A 23 -26.01 20.42 -14.28
CA THR A 23 -27.12 20.18 -15.18
C THR A 23 -27.84 21.50 -15.42
N GLU A 24 -27.87 21.94 -16.68
CA GLU A 24 -28.61 23.14 -17.11
C GLU A 24 -29.58 22.72 -18.21
N ASN A 25 -30.86 23.05 -18.05
CA ASN A 25 -31.92 22.75 -19.02
C ASN A 25 -31.99 21.28 -19.47
N GLY A 26 -31.76 20.34 -18.54
CA GLY A 26 -31.76 18.90 -18.81
C GLY A 26 -30.50 18.37 -19.51
N ILE A 27 -29.53 19.24 -19.81
CA ILE A 27 -28.23 18.85 -20.38
C ILE A 27 -27.21 18.78 -19.26
N THR A 28 -26.62 17.60 -19.07
CA THR A 28 -25.53 17.39 -18.10
C THR A 28 -24.21 17.82 -18.73
N LEU A 29 -23.62 18.89 -18.20
CA LEU A 29 -22.26 19.30 -18.52
C LEU A 29 -21.30 18.57 -17.60
N ASN A 30 -20.32 17.88 -18.19
CA ASN A 30 -19.29 17.19 -17.44
C ASN A 30 -18.34 18.19 -16.77
N PRO A 31 -17.73 17.82 -15.64
CA PRO A 31 -16.63 18.60 -15.08
C PRO A 31 -15.46 18.70 -16.06
N MET A 32 -14.76 19.83 -16.05
CA MET A 32 -13.63 20.12 -16.94
C MET A 32 -12.53 20.91 -16.22
N GLY A 33 -11.38 21.07 -16.85
CA GLY A 33 -10.26 21.89 -16.34
C GLY A 33 -9.02 21.07 -15.99
N LYS A 34 -7.85 21.71 -16.02
CA LYS A 34 -6.54 21.02 -15.94
C LYS A 34 -6.41 20.08 -14.74
N LEU A 35 -6.94 20.47 -13.57
CA LEU A 35 -6.89 19.64 -12.35
C LEU A 35 -7.80 18.41 -12.47
N TYR A 36 -8.99 18.58 -13.06
CA TYR A 36 -9.90 17.47 -13.31
C TYR A 36 -9.29 16.47 -14.28
N TRP A 37 -8.78 16.93 -15.44
CA TRP A 37 -8.14 16.06 -16.43
C TRP A 37 -6.95 15.30 -15.84
N HIS A 38 -6.15 15.96 -15.01
CA HIS A 38 -5.03 15.31 -14.34
C HIS A 38 -5.49 14.23 -13.35
N CYS A 39 -6.49 14.53 -12.52
CA CYS A 39 -7.05 13.57 -11.56
C CYS A 39 -7.72 12.38 -12.27
N ASP A 40 -8.51 12.64 -13.31
CA ASP A 40 -9.19 11.62 -14.10
C ASP A 40 -8.17 10.72 -14.83
N TYR A 41 -7.13 11.32 -15.41
CA TYR A 41 -6.00 10.59 -16.00
C TYR A 41 -5.32 9.66 -14.98
N LEU A 42 -5.01 10.16 -13.78
CA LEU A 42 -4.39 9.37 -12.72
C LEU A 42 -5.30 8.21 -12.28
N LYS A 43 -6.60 8.48 -12.08
CA LYS A 43 -7.57 7.43 -11.73
C LYS A 43 -7.67 6.36 -12.80
N LEU A 44 -7.74 6.76 -14.08
CA LEU A 44 -7.75 5.82 -15.20
C LEU A 44 -6.48 4.97 -15.24
N ALA A 45 -5.32 5.57 -15.07
CA ALA A 45 -4.05 4.85 -15.00
C ALA A 45 -4.05 3.82 -13.84
N MET A 46 -4.53 4.21 -12.66
CA MET A 46 -4.66 3.33 -11.50
C MET A 46 -5.67 2.19 -11.71
N PHE A 47 -6.81 2.44 -12.38
CA PHE A 47 -7.76 1.39 -12.75
C PHE A 47 -7.17 0.41 -13.76
N GLU A 48 -6.39 0.90 -14.73
CA GLU A 48 -5.70 0.06 -15.71
C GLU A 48 -4.61 -0.81 -15.08
N ASP A 49 -3.93 -0.28 -14.05
CA ASP A 49 -2.88 -0.96 -13.31
C ASP A 49 -3.46 -1.94 -12.25
N GLY A 50 -4.80 -2.07 -12.15
CA GLY A 50 -5.47 -2.92 -11.17
C GLY A 50 -5.32 -2.43 -9.73
N ILE A 51 -4.74 -1.23 -9.55
CA ILE A 51 -4.55 -0.57 -8.25
C ILE A 51 -5.90 -0.11 -7.71
N LEU A 52 -6.76 0.39 -8.59
CA LEU A 52 -8.17 0.67 -8.28
C LEU A 52 -9.05 -0.36 -8.99
N GLU A 53 -10.09 -0.84 -8.31
CA GLU A 53 -11.09 -1.71 -8.90
C GLU A 53 -12.14 -0.87 -9.65
N LYS A 54 -12.27 -1.08 -10.97
CA LYS A 54 -13.37 -0.47 -11.72
C LYS A 54 -14.67 -0.88 -11.05
N ARG A 55 -15.45 0.09 -10.55
CA ARG A 55 -16.82 -0.16 -10.07
C ARG A 55 -17.65 -0.67 -11.25
N GLY A 56 -17.70 -1.98 -11.41
CA GLY A 56 -18.29 -2.65 -12.56
C GLY A 56 -18.78 -4.03 -12.17
N LYS A 57 -20.07 -4.06 -11.80
CA LYS A 57 -20.88 -5.21 -11.36
C LYS A 57 -20.35 -5.88 -10.08
N LYS A 58 -21.23 -5.99 -9.08
CA LYS A 58 -21.10 -7.00 -8.03
C LYS A 58 -20.90 -8.35 -8.73
N LEU A 59 -19.65 -8.76 -8.98
CA LEU A 59 -19.34 -10.18 -8.99
C LEU A 59 -19.83 -10.66 -7.63
N HIS A 60 -20.61 -11.75 -7.67
CA HIS A 60 -21.17 -12.44 -6.52
C HIS A 60 -20.52 -11.98 -5.23
N SER A 61 -21.28 -11.27 -4.38
CA SER A 61 -21.02 -11.43 -2.97
C SER A 61 -21.06 -12.93 -2.76
N GLU A 62 -19.89 -13.56 -2.64
CA GLU A 62 -19.80 -14.77 -1.84
C GLU A 62 -20.56 -14.38 -0.59
N THR A 63 -21.71 -15.02 -0.44
CA THR A 63 -22.60 -14.87 0.69
C THR A 63 -21.67 -14.80 1.88
N GLN A 64 -21.56 -13.61 2.48
CA GLN A 64 -21.01 -13.48 3.80
C GLN A 64 -22.03 -14.25 4.64
N ASN A 65 -21.86 -15.58 4.68
CA ASN A 65 -22.31 -16.35 5.80
C ASN A 65 -21.61 -15.66 6.95
N GLU A 66 -22.37 -14.87 7.71
CA GLU A 66 -21.98 -14.50 9.06
C GLU A 66 -21.59 -15.83 9.69
N ILE A 67 -20.29 -16.08 9.76
CA ILE A 67 -19.78 -17.26 10.45
C ILE A 67 -20.27 -17.02 11.87
N GLU A 68 -21.25 -17.80 12.31
CA GLU A 68 -21.68 -17.80 13.70
C GLU A 68 -20.46 -18.17 14.53
N VAL A 69 -19.79 -17.12 15.03
CA VAL A 69 -18.61 -17.28 15.85
C VAL A 69 -19.11 -17.86 17.17
N ALA A 70 -18.75 -19.11 17.44
CA ALA A 70 -19.07 -19.79 18.68
C ALA A 70 -18.72 -18.90 19.89
N ASP A 71 -19.54 -18.93 20.94
CA ASP A 71 -19.37 -18.05 22.10
C ASP A 71 -17.99 -18.20 22.76
N SER A 72 -17.40 -19.40 22.68
CA SER A 72 -16.03 -19.67 23.13
C SER A 72 -14.97 -18.84 22.39
N ILE A 73 -15.14 -18.59 21.08
CA ILE A 73 -14.23 -17.77 20.27
C ILE A 73 -14.42 -16.28 20.57
N LYS A 74 -15.68 -15.84 20.77
CA LYS A 74 -15.96 -14.44 21.17
C LYS A 74 -15.30 -14.11 22.51
N ASP A 75 -15.33 -15.03 23.47
CA ASP A 75 -14.71 -14.81 24.77
C ASP A 75 -13.19 -14.78 24.66
N LYS A 76 -12.57 -15.67 23.88
CA LYS A 76 -11.12 -15.62 23.60
C LYS A 76 -10.71 -14.31 22.93
N LEU A 77 -11.49 -13.83 21.96
CA LEU A 77 -11.27 -12.51 21.36
C LEU A 77 -11.31 -11.40 22.41
N LYS A 78 -12.31 -11.37 23.30
CA LYS A 78 -12.35 -10.38 24.40
C LYS A 78 -11.14 -10.47 25.32
N GLN A 79 -10.62 -11.66 25.59
CA GLN A 79 -9.39 -11.82 26.38
C GLN A 79 -8.20 -11.17 25.66
N LEU A 80 -8.02 -11.39 24.35
CA LEU A 80 -6.92 -10.81 23.57
C LEU A 80 -6.93 -9.27 23.50
N HIS A 81 -8.09 -8.64 23.65
CA HIS A 81 -8.19 -7.18 23.71
C HIS A 81 -7.58 -6.59 25.00
N ARG A 82 -7.48 -7.39 26.08
CA ARG A 82 -7.16 -6.87 27.43
C ARG A 82 -5.93 -7.52 28.07
N LYS A 83 -5.69 -8.79 27.76
CA LYS A 83 -4.66 -9.60 28.42
C LYS A 83 -3.40 -9.70 27.57
N VAL A 84 -2.29 -9.63 28.27
CA VAL A 84 -0.93 -9.81 27.73
C VAL A 84 -0.25 -11.03 28.38
N GLU A 85 -0.70 -11.41 29.58
CA GLU A 85 -0.19 -12.56 30.33
C GLU A 85 -1.36 -13.37 30.92
N PRO A 86 -1.20 -14.69 31.15
CA PRO A 86 0.01 -15.49 30.87
C PRO A 86 0.19 -15.75 29.36
N TRP A 87 1.43 -15.62 28.87
CA TRP A 87 1.72 -15.64 27.42
C TRP A 87 1.28 -16.93 26.72
N ASN A 88 1.39 -18.09 27.37
CA ASN A 88 0.94 -19.36 26.79
C ASN A 88 -0.56 -19.34 26.46
N ASP A 89 -1.39 -18.76 27.34
CA ASP A 89 -2.83 -18.64 27.10
C ASP A 89 -3.11 -17.66 25.96
N VAL A 90 -2.35 -16.56 25.89
CA VAL A 90 -2.45 -15.59 24.80
C VAL A 90 -2.17 -16.24 23.46
N VAL A 91 -1.10 -17.05 23.35
CA VAL A 91 -0.76 -17.79 22.13
C VAL A 91 -1.89 -18.74 21.75
N LEU A 92 -2.42 -19.52 22.71
CA LEU A 92 -3.54 -20.43 22.46
C LEU A 92 -4.79 -19.70 21.96
N TRP A 93 -5.18 -18.62 22.65
CA TRP A 93 -6.32 -17.80 22.22
C TRP A 93 -6.07 -17.17 20.85
N TRP A 94 -4.84 -16.76 20.56
CA TRP A 94 -4.46 -16.19 19.27
C TRP A 94 -4.63 -17.20 18.15
N GLU A 95 -4.13 -18.42 18.31
CA GLU A 95 -4.26 -19.51 17.33
C GLU A 95 -5.73 -19.89 17.11
N ASP A 96 -6.51 -20.03 18.19
CA ASP A 96 -7.92 -20.41 18.13
C ASP A 96 -8.79 -19.35 17.45
N THR A 97 -8.43 -18.08 17.59
CA THR A 97 -9.21 -16.96 17.05
C THR A 97 -8.79 -16.52 15.66
N PHE A 98 -7.80 -17.19 15.05
CA PHE A 98 -7.21 -16.79 13.77
C PHE A 98 -8.25 -16.51 12.67
N ASP A 99 -9.17 -17.45 12.40
CA ASP A 99 -10.12 -17.29 11.30
C ASP A 99 -11.06 -16.11 11.54
N ALA A 100 -11.47 -15.91 12.80
CA ALA A 100 -12.31 -14.79 13.20
C ALA A 100 -11.57 -13.45 13.08
N ARG A 101 -10.32 -13.36 13.55
CA ARG A 101 -9.48 -12.16 13.42
C ARG A 101 -9.22 -11.82 11.96
N ARG A 102 -8.93 -12.82 11.13
CA ARG A 102 -8.67 -12.64 9.69
C ARG A 102 -9.93 -12.19 8.94
N SER A 103 -11.08 -12.81 9.23
CA SER A 103 -12.37 -12.41 8.64
C SER A 103 -12.73 -10.97 9.01
N ASP A 104 -12.56 -10.61 10.27
CA ASP A 104 -12.75 -9.24 10.76
C ASP A 104 -11.79 -8.26 10.08
N MET A 105 -10.51 -8.58 9.95
CA MET A 105 -9.52 -7.73 9.27
C MET A 105 -9.87 -7.49 7.79
N ILE A 106 -10.31 -8.54 7.07
CA ILE A 106 -10.70 -8.42 5.64
C ILE A 106 -11.99 -7.60 5.49
N SER A 107 -12.97 -7.80 6.38
CA SER A 107 -14.28 -7.15 6.29
C SER A 107 -14.26 -5.69 6.74
N THR A 108 -13.60 -5.39 7.86
CA THR A 108 -13.55 -4.03 8.43
C THR A 108 -12.60 -3.11 7.69
N LYS A 109 -11.63 -3.66 6.94
CA LYS A 109 -10.55 -2.90 6.28
C LYS A 109 -9.85 -1.95 7.26
N LEU A 110 -9.66 -2.42 8.49
CA LEU A 110 -9.09 -1.63 9.58
C LEU A 110 -7.66 -1.20 9.23
N PRO A 111 -7.26 0.07 9.47
CA PRO A 111 -5.88 0.49 9.32
C PRO A 111 -4.94 -0.38 10.17
N VAL A 112 -3.72 -0.63 9.68
CA VAL A 112 -2.74 -1.48 10.38
C VAL A 112 -2.50 -0.97 11.81
N LYS A 113 -2.34 0.35 11.98
CA LYS A 113 -2.17 0.98 13.29
C LYS A 113 -3.32 0.66 14.25
N ASP A 114 -4.54 0.72 13.77
CA ASP A 114 -5.73 0.44 14.57
C ASP A 114 -5.84 -1.06 14.88
N TYR A 115 -5.42 -1.93 13.95
CA TYR A 115 -5.32 -3.37 14.20
C TYR A 115 -4.28 -3.69 15.26
N MET A 116 -3.10 -3.04 15.22
CA MET A 116 -2.05 -3.22 16.22
C MET A 116 -2.49 -2.77 17.62
N THR A 117 -3.38 -1.78 17.71
CA THR A 117 -3.90 -1.28 19.00
C THR A 117 -5.17 -2.01 19.45
N LYS A 118 -5.85 -2.74 18.56
CA LYS A 118 -7.05 -3.52 18.87
C LYS A 118 -6.81 -4.61 19.91
N TYR A 119 -5.66 -5.28 19.85
CA TYR A 119 -5.32 -6.38 20.75
C TYR A 119 -4.12 -6.00 21.62
N ALA A 120 -4.31 -5.94 22.94
CA ALA A 120 -3.26 -5.57 23.89
C ALA A 120 -2.01 -6.45 23.77
N CYS A 121 -2.17 -7.73 23.43
CA CYS A 121 -1.08 -8.67 23.22
C CYS A 121 -0.15 -8.33 22.03
N LEU A 122 -0.56 -7.44 21.12
CA LEU A 122 0.28 -6.99 20.00
C LEU A 122 1.22 -5.84 20.36
N ALA A 123 1.00 -5.17 21.50
CA ALA A 123 1.78 -4.02 21.93
C ALA A 123 3.10 -4.39 22.66
N VAL A 124 3.42 -5.69 22.78
CA VAL A 124 4.61 -6.17 23.50
C VAL A 124 5.64 -6.78 22.56
N ASN A 125 6.90 -6.81 23.01
CA ASN A 125 8.02 -7.33 22.20
C ASN A 125 7.82 -8.79 21.75
N LYS A 126 7.13 -9.62 22.55
CA LYS A 126 6.84 -11.02 22.21
C LYS A 126 5.78 -11.17 21.10
N ALA A 127 5.07 -10.09 20.71
CA ALA A 127 4.05 -10.13 19.66
C ALA A 127 4.57 -10.66 18.32
N LEU A 128 5.89 -10.64 18.09
CA LEU A 128 6.51 -11.28 16.93
C LEU A 128 6.12 -12.75 16.80
N ASP A 129 6.02 -13.48 17.92
CA ASP A 129 5.63 -14.90 17.93
C ASP A 129 4.23 -15.10 17.36
N LEU A 130 3.32 -14.14 17.63
CA LEU A 130 1.94 -14.16 17.15
C LEU A 130 1.86 -13.91 15.64
N TYR A 131 2.67 -12.97 15.12
CA TYR A 131 2.77 -12.73 13.68
C TYR A 131 3.40 -13.91 12.95
N GLU A 132 4.44 -14.53 13.53
CA GLU A 132 5.06 -15.74 12.97
C GLU A 132 4.09 -16.91 12.95
N GLY A 133 3.26 -17.08 13.99
CA GLY A 133 2.21 -18.08 14.05
C GLY A 133 1.18 -17.91 12.94
N ASP A 134 0.63 -16.70 12.79
CA ASP A 134 -0.32 -16.38 11.73
C ASP A 134 0.31 -16.58 10.33
N PHE A 135 1.56 -16.18 10.13
CA PHE A 135 2.28 -16.37 8.87
C PHE A 135 2.46 -17.86 8.54
N ARG A 136 2.91 -18.67 9.51
CA ARG A 136 3.10 -20.12 9.32
C ARG A 136 1.79 -20.83 9.00
N ARG A 137 0.69 -20.38 9.58
CA ARG A 137 -0.65 -20.92 9.27
C ARG A 137 -1.08 -20.59 7.83
N LEU A 138 -0.80 -19.39 7.34
CA LEU A 138 -1.12 -18.98 5.97
C LEU A 138 -0.18 -19.60 4.93
N TYR A 139 1.09 -19.76 5.28
CA TYR A 139 2.15 -20.20 4.38
C TYR A 139 3.01 -21.29 5.05
N PRO A 140 2.48 -22.52 5.20
CA PRO A 140 3.17 -23.59 5.94
C PRO A 140 4.56 -23.94 5.37
N ASP A 141 4.71 -23.80 4.05
CA ASP A 141 5.95 -24.11 3.33
C ASP A 141 6.92 -22.91 3.29
N CYS A 142 6.52 -21.76 3.84
CA CYS A 142 7.33 -20.56 3.86
C CYS A 142 7.86 -20.30 5.27
N VAL A 143 9.13 -19.91 5.36
CA VAL A 143 9.70 -19.39 6.60
C VAL A 143 9.72 -17.88 6.52
N LEU A 144 9.17 -17.20 7.53
CA LEU A 144 9.35 -15.77 7.70
C LEU A 144 10.82 -15.50 8.06
N GLY A 145 11.67 -15.44 7.04
CA GLY A 145 13.12 -15.38 7.19
C GLY A 145 13.69 -13.97 7.20
N LEU A 146 12.86 -12.94 7.02
CA LEU A 146 13.36 -11.56 6.81
C LEU A 146 14.18 -11.06 8.00
N SER A 147 13.73 -11.34 9.23
CA SER A 147 14.47 -11.01 10.46
C SER A 147 15.73 -11.85 10.62
N LYS A 148 15.63 -13.18 10.39
CA LYS A 148 16.74 -14.14 10.55
C LYS A 148 17.86 -13.93 9.52
N HIS A 149 17.51 -13.47 8.33
CA HIS A 149 18.42 -13.25 7.21
C HIS A 149 18.54 -11.76 6.89
N TRP A 150 18.33 -10.88 7.87
CA TRP A 150 18.30 -9.43 7.63
C TRP A 150 19.62 -8.93 7.03
N GLU A 151 20.76 -9.33 7.59
CA GLU A 151 22.08 -8.92 7.07
C GLU A 151 22.30 -9.37 5.61
N GLN A 152 21.90 -10.60 5.29
CA GLN A 152 21.96 -11.13 3.92
C GLN A 152 21.02 -10.37 2.99
N THR A 153 19.85 -10.01 3.50
CA THR A 153 18.83 -9.22 2.78
C THR A 153 19.35 -7.80 2.49
N VAL A 154 19.96 -7.14 3.47
CA VAL A 154 20.61 -5.82 3.33
C VAL A 154 21.69 -5.87 2.25
N GLN A 155 22.55 -6.90 2.27
CA GLN A 155 23.59 -7.11 1.27
C GLN A 155 23.01 -7.27 -0.14
N LEU A 156 21.97 -8.11 -0.30
CA LEU A 156 21.28 -8.29 -1.58
C LEU A 156 20.63 -7.00 -2.06
N PHE A 157 19.98 -6.26 -1.17
CA PHE A 157 19.39 -4.96 -1.48
C PHE A 157 20.43 -3.98 -1.98
N TYR A 158 21.54 -3.85 -1.27
CA TYR A 158 22.64 -2.97 -1.65
C TYR A 158 23.22 -3.33 -3.03
N GLN A 159 23.46 -4.63 -3.29
CA GLN A 159 23.95 -5.11 -4.58
C GLN A 159 22.97 -4.78 -5.72
N LYS A 160 21.67 -4.99 -5.50
CA LYS A 160 20.64 -4.64 -6.49
C LYS A 160 20.58 -3.13 -6.73
N LEU A 161 20.63 -2.31 -5.68
CA LEU A 161 20.65 -0.85 -5.81
C LEU A 161 21.88 -0.33 -6.56
N LYS A 162 23.05 -0.97 -6.44
CA LYS A 162 24.23 -0.65 -7.26
C LYS A 162 23.99 -0.88 -8.75
N SER A 163 23.23 -1.91 -9.10
CA SER A 163 22.95 -2.27 -10.49
C SER A 163 21.90 -1.36 -11.17
N ILE A 164 21.22 -0.49 -10.41
CA ILE A 164 20.14 0.36 -10.92
C ILE A 164 20.61 1.81 -11.01
N PRO A 165 20.29 2.52 -12.11
CA PRO A 165 20.59 3.94 -12.22
C PRO A 165 19.71 4.76 -11.27
N ILE A 166 20.35 5.42 -10.30
CA ILE A 166 19.73 6.37 -9.36
C ILE A 166 20.03 7.79 -9.87
N GLY A 167 18.97 8.52 -10.24
CA GLY A 167 19.07 9.86 -10.84
C GLY A 167 19.42 10.96 -9.83
N SER A 168 18.95 10.86 -8.58
CA SER A 168 19.21 11.86 -7.54
C SER A 168 20.61 11.71 -6.94
N ALA A 169 21.33 12.83 -6.78
CA ALA A 169 22.62 12.84 -6.11
C ALA A 169 22.52 12.49 -4.62
N SER A 170 21.50 12.99 -3.93
CA SER A 170 21.26 12.66 -2.52
C SER A 170 21.01 11.17 -2.31
N ASP A 171 20.20 10.55 -3.17
CA ASP A 171 19.87 9.14 -3.08
C ASP A 171 21.08 8.24 -3.41
N ARG A 172 21.99 8.70 -4.29
CA ARG A 172 23.27 8.01 -4.53
C ARG A 172 24.15 8.04 -3.28
N THR A 173 24.26 9.19 -2.62
CA THR A 173 25.01 9.32 -1.37
C THR A 173 24.44 8.40 -0.29
N LEU A 174 23.11 8.37 -0.13
CA LEU A 174 22.45 7.46 0.82
C LEU A 174 22.76 5.99 0.51
N ARG A 175 22.67 5.58 -0.77
CA ARG A 175 23.04 4.21 -1.19
C ARG A 175 24.47 3.88 -0.77
N ASP A 176 25.42 4.78 -1.03
CA ASP A 176 26.83 4.54 -0.78
C ASP A 176 27.18 4.49 0.72
N GLN A 177 26.34 5.08 1.58
CA GLN A 177 26.46 5.03 3.05
C GLN A 177 25.95 3.72 3.68
N ILE A 178 25.13 2.93 2.97
CA ILE A 178 24.55 1.68 3.51
C ILE A 178 25.61 0.79 4.20
N PRO A 179 26.79 0.49 3.63
CA PRO A 179 27.75 -0.41 4.25
C PRO A 179 28.40 0.11 5.54
N THR A 180 28.46 1.44 5.71
CA THR A 180 29.24 2.10 6.78
C THR A 180 28.38 2.59 7.95
N THR A 181 27.07 2.46 7.81
CA THR A 181 26.08 3.06 8.71
C THR A 181 25.51 2.01 9.67
N THR A 182 24.95 2.44 10.81
CA THR A 182 24.37 1.52 11.80
C THR A 182 23.12 0.81 11.27
N SER A 183 22.78 -0.36 11.84
CA SER A 183 21.66 -1.19 11.38
C SER A 183 20.33 -0.43 11.27
N GLU A 184 20.00 0.43 12.24
CA GLU A 184 18.77 1.23 12.23
C GLU A 184 18.71 2.22 11.05
N HIS A 185 19.83 2.89 10.78
CA HIS A 185 19.91 3.83 9.66
C HIS A 185 20.00 3.10 8.31
N GLN A 186 20.61 1.91 8.26
CA GLN A 186 20.56 1.04 7.08
C GLN A 186 19.13 0.69 6.70
N ILE A 187 18.31 0.33 7.70
CA ILE A 187 16.88 0.03 7.51
C ILE A 187 16.17 1.24 6.89
N ALA A 188 16.34 2.43 7.48
CA ALA A 188 15.71 3.65 6.99
C ALA A 188 16.12 3.99 5.54
N ILE A 189 17.42 3.88 5.24
CA ILE A 189 17.95 4.11 3.89
C ILE A 189 17.39 3.08 2.89
N ILE A 190 17.34 1.80 3.26
CA ILE A 190 16.79 0.75 2.40
C ILE A 190 15.33 1.04 2.09
N PHE A 191 14.51 1.35 3.09
CA PHE A 191 13.09 1.68 2.86
C PHE A 191 12.91 2.92 1.98
N HIS A 192 13.75 3.95 2.14
CA HIS A 192 13.73 5.14 1.29
C HIS A 192 14.09 4.83 -0.17
N LEU A 193 15.02 3.90 -0.40
CA LEU A 193 15.53 3.55 -1.73
C LEU A 193 14.80 2.36 -2.38
N LEU A 194 13.99 1.63 -1.62
CA LEU A 194 13.23 0.45 -2.06
C LEU A 194 12.45 0.67 -3.37
N PRO A 195 11.83 1.84 -3.63
CA PRO A 195 11.07 2.09 -4.86
C PRO A 195 11.93 2.05 -6.14
N TYR A 196 13.24 2.20 -6.04
CA TYR A 196 14.14 2.06 -7.20
C TYR A 196 14.23 0.62 -7.71
N LEU A 197 13.99 -0.37 -6.86
CA LEU A 197 14.07 -1.79 -7.21
C LEU A 197 12.82 -2.31 -7.92
N ILE A 198 11.73 -1.55 -7.84
CA ILE A 198 10.48 -1.90 -8.52
C ILE A 198 10.67 -1.55 -10.00
N PRO A 199 10.59 -2.53 -10.90
CA PRO A 199 10.76 -2.29 -12.32
C PRO A 199 9.69 -1.29 -12.78
N ALA A 200 10.15 -0.18 -13.37
CA ALA A 200 9.29 0.92 -13.81
C ALA A 200 8.46 0.59 -15.08
N SER A 201 8.21 -0.68 -15.38
CA SER A 201 7.62 -1.15 -16.63
C SER A 201 6.37 -1.97 -16.37
N ARG A 202 5.25 -1.57 -16.99
CA ARG A 202 4.04 -2.38 -17.08
C ARG A 202 4.36 -3.73 -17.76
N PRO A 203 3.87 -4.89 -17.27
CA PRO A 203 3.82 -6.09 -18.10
C PRO A 203 2.95 -5.80 -19.34
N ARG A 204 3.56 -5.88 -20.52
CA ARG A 204 2.95 -5.56 -21.81
C ARG A 204 1.63 -6.31 -22.00
N ARG A 205 0.50 -5.60 -22.09
CA ARG A 205 -0.65 -6.11 -22.84
C ARG A 205 -0.30 -5.98 -24.33
N LYS A 206 -0.15 -7.10 -25.05
CA LYS A 206 -0.16 -7.09 -26.53
C LYS A 206 -1.49 -6.49 -26.97
N ARG A 207 -1.52 -5.20 -27.32
CA ARG A 207 -2.64 -4.63 -28.07
C ARG A 207 -2.66 -5.31 -29.43
N LYS A 208 -3.74 -6.01 -29.74
CA LYS A 208 -4.00 -6.55 -31.06
C LYS A 208 -4.48 -5.38 -31.94
N SER A 209 -3.57 -4.76 -32.69
CA SER A 209 -3.87 -3.89 -33.82
C SER A 209 -2.56 -3.67 -34.56
N ASN A 210 -2.36 -4.32 -35.70
CA ASN A 210 -2.64 -3.75 -37.03
C ASN A 210 -2.05 -2.33 -37.19
N THR A 211 -0.99 -2.31 -38.01
CA THR A 211 -0.44 -1.22 -38.79
C THR A 211 0.11 0.01 -38.07
N ASP A 212 1.33 0.33 -38.50
CA ASP A 212 2.09 1.58 -38.39
C ASP A 212 3.03 1.83 -37.20
N ASN A 213 4.27 2.06 -37.62
CA ASN A 213 5.51 2.29 -36.90
C ASN A 213 5.47 3.53 -36.00
N HIS A 214 4.77 3.45 -34.89
CA HIS A 214 5.12 4.27 -33.73
C HIS A 214 5.71 3.37 -32.65
N THR A 215 6.97 3.66 -32.31
CA THR A 215 7.71 3.10 -31.19
C THR A 215 6.90 3.32 -29.90
N ASN A 216 6.05 2.34 -29.57
CA ASN A 216 5.29 2.26 -28.34
C ASN A 216 6.25 2.00 -27.17
N ILE A 217 6.92 3.05 -26.72
CA ILE A 217 7.76 3.05 -25.51
C ILE A 217 6.78 3.02 -24.33
N ALA A 218 6.80 1.92 -23.58
CA ALA A 218 6.03 1.82 -22.34
C ALA A 218 6.42 2.99 -21.42
N ARG A 219 5.42 3.75 -20.94
CA ARG A 219 5.67 4.87 -20.02
C ARG A 219 6.42 4.35 -18.79
N LYS A 220 7.61 4.90 -18.56
CA LYS A 220 8.39 4.65 -17.34
C LYS A 220 7.76 5.43 -16.20
N LEU A 221 7.38 4.75 -15.13
CA LEU A 221 6.89 5.43 -13.92
C LEU A 221 7.97 6.38 -13.38
N SER A 222 7.57 7.60 -13.02
CA SER A 222 8.41 8.53 -12.28
C SER A 222 8.81 7.91 -10.93
N LEU A 223 9.84 8.47 -10.30
CA LEU A 223 10.24 8.02 -8.96
C LEU A 223 9.14 8.29 -7.94
N GLN A 224 8.42 9.41 -8.07
CA GLN A 224 7.30 9.74 -7.21
C GLN A 224 6.16 8.75 -7.39
N GLU A 225 5.77 8.41 -8.62
CA GLU A 225 4.76 7.38 -8.88
C GLU A 225 5.20 5.99 -8.39
N ARG A 226 6.51 5.68 -8.40
CA ARG A 226 7.05 4.43 -7.83
C ARG A 226 7.03 4.43 -6.31
N ARG A 227 7.36 5.55 -5.69
CA ARG A 227 7.23 5.76 -4.23
C ARG A 227 5.78 5.62 -3.83
N GLU A 228 4.89 6.36 -4.47
CA GLU A 228 3.46 6.29 -4.25
C GLU A 228 2.95 4.87 -4.51
N ALA A 229 3.28 4.20 -5.62
CA ALA A 229 2.86 2.81 -5.84
C ALA A 229 3.38 1.82 -4.79
N PHE A 230 4.60 2.01 -4.29
CA PHE A 230 5.16 1.21 -3.20
C PHE A 230 4.42 1.47 -1.88
N PHE A 231 4.18 2.74 -1.55
CA PHE A 231 3.46 3.17 -0.36
C PHE A 231 1.94 3.09 -0.50
N VAL A 232 1.37 2.82 -1.67
CA VAL A 232 -0.07 2.59 -1.92
C VAL A 232 -0.50 1.18 -1.45
N HIS A 233 0.45 0.34 -1.03
CA HIS A 233 0.14 -0.74 -0.08
C HIS A 233 -0.15 -0.25 1.35
N ILE A 234 -0.03 1.05 1.61
CA ILE A 234 -0.63 1.77 2.74
C ILE A 234 -1.81 2.55 2.16
N LEU A 235 -3.01 2.11 2.49
CA LEU A 235 -4.26 2.57 1.85
C LEU A 235 -4.60 4.05 2.12
N ASN A 236 -3.82 4.78 2.92
CA ASN A 236 -4.06 6.19 3.25
C ASN A 236 -2.76 7.00 3.41
N VAL A 237 -2.67 8.12 2.68
CA VAL A 237 -1.55 9.08 2.70
C VAL A 237 -1.63 10.06 3.89
N LEU A 238 -2.77 10.13 4.58
CA LEU A 238 -2.97 10.96 5.77
C LEU A 238 -2.25 10.42 7.04
N ASP A 239 -1.66 9.22 6.98
CA ASP A 239 -0.95 8.59 8.13
C ASP A 239 0.55 8.96 8.20
N LEU A 240 1.02 9.90 7.37
CA LEU A 240 2.42 10.35 7.33
C LEU A 240 2.66 11.78 7.86
N GLU A 241 1.62 12.45 8.36
CA GLU A 241 1.78 13.74 9.04
C GLU A 241 1.56 13.58 10.55
N LEU A 242 2.52 14.11 11.30
CA LEU A 242 2.74 14.06 12.76
C LEU A 242 1.49 14.28 13.62
#